data_AF-A0A6P5AEW2-F1
#
_entry.id   AF-A0A6P5AEW2-F1
#
_cell.length_a   1.000
_cell.length_b   1.000
_cell.length_c   1.000
_cell.angle_alpha   90.00
_cell.angle_beta   90.00
_cell.angle_gamma   90.00
#
_symmetry.space_group_name_H-M   'P 1'
#
loop_
_entity.id
_entity.type
_entity.pdbx_description
1 polymer ?
#
loop_
_entity_poly.entity_id
_entity_poly.type
_entity_poly.pdbx_seq_one_letter_code
_entity_poly.pdbx_strand_id
1 'polypeptide(L)'
;MPKNEDIHQFCLLLKNGADANSKFWIGLTDVGTEGQWRYADGTAVVGFNKWNTGEPNNSGGNEGCGEYLPAGNDMWNDLDCTRPQKFICQTILP
;
A
#
# COMPACT_ATOMS: atom_id res chain seq x y z
N MET A 1 1.70 4.51 7.29
CA MET A 1 0.98 3.35 6.73
C MET A 1 -0.42 3.29 7.27
N PRO A 2 -1.42 3.06 6.40
CA PRO A 2 -2.83 3.12 6.75
C PRO A 2 -3.23 1.88 7.54
N LYS A 3 -3.01 1.92 8.86
CA LYS A 3 -3.41 0.85 9.80
C LYS A 3 -4.87 0.96 10.26
N ASN A 4 -5.54 2.06 9.89
CA ASN A 4 -6.93 2.36 10.21
C ASN A 4 -7.52 3.33 9.17
N GLU A 5 -8.82 3.60 9.27
CA GLU A 5 -9.55 4.47 8.35
C GLU A 5 -9.01 5.90 8.34
N ASP A 6 -8.67 6.47 9.50
CA ASP A 6 -8.20 7.85 9.61
C ASP A 6 -6.88 8.06 8.85
N ILE A 7 -5.92 7.15 9.04
CA ILE A 7 -4.63 7.21 8.34
C ILE A 7 -4.83 6.88 6.85
N HIS A 8 -5.77 5.99 6.50
CA HIS A 8 -6.14 5.75 5.11
C HIS A 8 -6.63 7.03 4.43
N GLN A 9 -7.60 7.73 5.02
CA GLN A 9 -8.12 8.98 4.47
C GLN A 9 -7.03 10.06 4.39
N PHE A 10 -6.17 10.17 5.40
CA PHE A 10 -5.03 11.08 5.35
C PHE A 10 -4.06 10.75 4.20
N CYS A 11 -3.74 9.47 3.99
CA CYS A 11 -2.92 9.04 2.86
C CYS A 11 -3.59 9.35 1.51
N LEU A 12 -4.90 9.18 1.38
CA LEU A 12 -5.64 9.55 0.15
C LEU A 12 -5.55 11.05 -0.13
N LEU A 13 -5.73 11.90 0.88
CA LEU A 13 -5.57 13.35 0.75
C LEU A 13 -4.17 13.72 0.27
N LEU A 14 -3.13 13.13 0.86
CA LEU A 14 -1.73 13.37 0.46
C LEU A 14 -1.47 12.93 -0.98
N LYS A 15 -1.83 11.69 -1.35
CA LYS A 15 -1.53 11.16 -2.68
C LYS A 15 -2.29 11.90 -3.77
N ASN A 16 -3.56 12.23 -3.52
CA ASN A 16 -4.41 12.92 -4.50
C ASN A 16 -4.00 14.38 -4.68
N GLY A 17 -3.53 15.03 -3.60
CA GLY A 17 -2.93 16.37 -3.67
C GLY A 17 -1.58 16.39 -4.39
N ALA A 18 -0.79 15.31 -4.29
CA ALA A 18 0.48 15.19 -4.97
C ALA A 18 0.34 14.83 -6.45
N ASP A 19 -0.50 13.84 -6.79
CA ASP A 19 -0.87 13.43 -8.16
C ASP A 19 -2.02 12.41 -8.14
N ALA A 20 -3.24 12.87 -8.42
CA ALA A 20 -4.44 12.03 -8.41
C ALA A 20 -4.44 10.88 -9.44
N ASN A 21 -3.64 10.97 -10.51
CA ASN A 21 -3.59 9.94 -11.55
C ASN A 21 -2.49 8.90 -11.33
N SER A 22 -1.64 9.11 -10.32
CA SER A 22 -0.50 8.25 -10.05
C SER A 22 -0.81 7.18 -9.00
N LYS A 23 0.01 6.14 -9.01
CA LYS A 23 0.04 5.10 -7.99
C LYS A 23 1.11 5.43 -6.98
N PHE A 24 0.90 4.98 -5.75
CA PHE A 24 1.81 5.29 -4.65
C PHE A 24 2.15 4.04 -3.87
N TRP A 25 3.43 3.70 -3.79
CA TRP A 25 3.91 2.76 -2.81
C TRP A 25 3.51 3.22 -1.41
N ILE A 26 3.02 2.25 -0.67
CA ILE A 26 2.88 2.33 0.76
C ILE A 26 3.79 1.21 1.29
N GLY A 27 4.45 1.43 2.43
CA GLY A 27 5.20 0.41 3.17
C GLY A 27 4.37 -0.79 3.66
N LEU A 28 3.75 -1.52 2.74
CA LEU A 28 3.16 -2.85 2.87
C LEU A 28 4.04 -3.81 2.07
N THR A 29 4.37 -4.94 2.66
CA THR A 29 5.12 -5.99 1.97
C THR A 29 4.81 -7.36 2.58
N ASP A 30 4.82 -8.40 1.76
CA ASP A 30 4.89 -9.79 2.20
C ASP A 30 6.16 -10.49 1.66
N VAL A 31 7.15 -9.70 1.19
CA VAL A 31 8.49 -10.19 0.84
C VAL A 31 9.04 -10.98 2.01
N GLY A 32 9.29 -12.27 1.76
CA GLY A 32 9.75 -13.25 2.76
C GLY A 32 8.75 -14.39 2.94
N THR A 33 7.45 -14.11 3.00
CA THR A 33 6.41 -15.16 3.05
C THR A 33 5.14 -14.64 2.41
N GLU A 34 4.88 -15.13 1.20
CA GLU A 34 3.68 -14.85 0.42
C GLU A 34 2.39 -14.96 1.25
N GLY A 35 1.54 -13.94 1.17
CA GLY A 35 0.28 -13.88 1.91
C GLY A 35 0.42 -13.49 3.39
N GLN A 36 1.63 -13.22 3.88
CA GLN A 36 1.88 -12.72 5.24
C GLN A 36 2.30 -11.24 5.23
N TRP A 37 1.32 -10.39 4.93
CA TRP A 37 1.52 -8.94 4.81
C TRP A 37 1.94 -8.26 6.11
N ARG A 38 2.94 -7.39 6.00
CA ARG A 38 3.51 -6.58 7.07
C ARG A 38 3.65 -5.14 6.63
N TYR A 39 3.59 -4.25 7.61
CA TYR A 39 3.98 -2.86 7.44
C TYR A 39 5.51 -2.73 7.48
N ALA A 40 6.04 -1.64 6.93
CA ALA A 40 7.49 -1.36 6.91
C ALA A 40 8.15 -1.25 8.29
N ASP A 41 7.36 -1.09 9.36
CA ASP A 41 7.83 -1.15 10.75
C ASP A 41 7.82 -2.57 11.35
N GLY A 42 7.51 -3.59 10.54
CA GLY A 42 7.49 -5.00 10.92
C GLY A 42 6.17 -5.49 11.51
N THR A 43 5.23 -4.58 11.82
CA THR A 43 3.92 -4.97 12.35
C THR A 43 3.10 -5.74 11.32
N ALA A 44 2.40 -6.80 11.74
CA ALA A 44 1.56 -7.59 10.86
C ALA A 44 0.28 -6.82 10.45
N VAL A 45 -0.18 -7.02 9.21
CA VAL A 45 -1.49 -6.53 8.77
C VAL A 45 -2.57 -7.44 9.35
N VAL A 46 -3.38 -6.91 10.26
CA VAL A 46 -4.48 -7.64 10.90
C VAL A 46 -5.75 -6.80 10.90
N GLY A 47 -6.85 -7.36 10.40
CA GLY A 47 -8.17 -6.73 10.38
C GLY A 47 -8.32 -5.65 9.32
N PHE A 48 -7.69 -4.48 9.50
CA PHE A 48 -7.84 -3.36 8.58
C PHE A 48 -7.08 -3.62 7.27
N ASN A 49 -7.82 -3.61 6.16
CA ASN A 49 -7.26 -3.62 4.82
C ASN A 49 -8.18 -2.90 3.84
N LYS A 50 -7.61 -2.47 2.71
CA LYS A 50 -8.34 -1.85 1.61
C LYS A 50 -7.91 -2.45 0.28
N TRP A 51 -7.64 -3.75 0.25
CA TRP A 51 -7.33 -4.46 -1.00
C TRP A 51 -8.43 -4.23 -2.03
N ASN A 52 -8.04 -3.95 -3.26
CA ASN A 52 -8.96 -3.90 -4.37
C ASN A 52 -9.59 -5.28 -4.59
N THR A 53 -10.76 -5.33 -5.22
CA THR A 53 -11.43 -6.61 -5.51
C THR A 53 -10.50 -7.51 -6.32
N GLY A 54 -10.20 -8.69 -5.76
CA GLY A 54 -9.29 -9.67 -6.37
C GLY A 54 -7.85 -9.63 -5.82
N GLU A 55 -7.50 -8.59 -5.04
CA GLU A 55 -6.17 -8.42 -4.47
C GLU A 55 -6.07 -8.89 -3.02
N PRO A 56 -4.86 -9.24 -2.55
CA PRO A 56 -3.62 -9.38 -3.33
C PRO A 56 -3.62 -10.67 -4.17
N ASN A 57 -3.16 -10.59 -5.42
CA ASN A 57 -3.27 -11.70 -6.38
C ASN A 57 -1.95 -12.35 -6.78
N ASN A 58 -0.82 -11.72 -6.44
CA ASN A 58 0.53 -12.14 -6.77
C ASN A 58 0.73 -12.49 -8.25
N SER A 59 0.40 -11.54 -9.13
CA SER A 59 0.43 -11.72 -10.57
C SER A 59 1.82 -12.11 -11.05
N GLY A 60 1.93 -13.27 -11.70
CA GLY A 60 3.21 -13.79 -12.16
C GLY A 60 4.16 -14.24 -11.04
N GLY A 61 3.70 -14.30 -9.79
CA GLY A 61 4.44 -14.80 -8.63
C GLY A 61 5.55 -13.89 -8.13
N ASN A 62 5.46 -12.57 -8.35
CA ASN A 62 6.49 -11.61 -7.95
C ASN A 62 5.94 -10.26 -7.43
N GLU A 63 4.74 -10.21 -6.85
CA GLU A 63 4.14 -8.95 -6.38
C GLU A 63 4.22 -8.77 -4.86
N GLY A 64 5.44 -8.52 -4.36
CA GLY A 64 5.69 -8.46 -2.92
C GLY A 64 5.45 -7.11 -2.22
N CYS A 65 4.97 -6.09 -2.93
CA CYS A 65 4.86 -4.72 -2.41
C CYS A 65 3.47 -4.13 -2.66
N GLY A 66 2.92 -3.41 -1.66
CA GLY A 66 1.59 -2.82 -1.76
C GLY A 66 1.59 -1.36 -2.23
N GLU A 67 0.74 -1.03 -3.19
CA GLU A 67 0.51 0.33 -3.70
C GLU A 67 -0.95 0.77 -3.53
N TYR A 68 -1.16 2.08 -3.41
CA TYR A 68 -2.45 2.71 -3.68
C TYR A 68 -2.68 2.86 -5.18
N LEU A 69 -3.88 2.54 -5.63
CA LEU A 69 -4.36 2.84 -6.97
C LEU A 69 -4.72 4.34 -7.13
N PRO A 70 -4.88 4.84 -8.38
CA PRO A 70 -5.23 6.22 -8.63
C PRO A 70 -6.57 6.64 -8.00
N ALA A 71 -6.80 7.95 -7.94
CA ALA A 71 -8.03 8.54 -7.39
C ALA A 71 -9.28 7.95 -8.06
N GLY A 72 -10.33 7.71 -7.28
CA GLY A 72 -11.58 7.10 -7.73
C GLY A 72 -11.62 5.58 -7.60
N ASN A 73 -10.46 4.91 -7.56
CA ASN A 73 -10.37 3.54 -7.05
C ASN A 73 -9.93 3.58 -5.58
N ASP A 74 -8.80 4.24 -5.28
CA ASP A 74 -8.29 4.48 -3.92
C ASP A 74 -8.01 3.23 -3.05
N MET A 75 -8.20 2.03 -3.60
CA MET A 75 -7.89 0.74 -2.98
C MET A 75 -6.41 0.33 -3.20
N TRP A 76 -6.00 -0.75 -2.55
CA TRP A 76 -4.66 -1.30 -2.58
C TRP A 76 -4.51 -2.38 -3.64
N ASN A 77 -3.31 -2.48 -4.19
CA ASN A 77 -2.89 -3.50 -5.13
C ASN A 77 -1.49 -3.99 -4.73
N ASP A 78 -1.19 -5.26 -4.89
CA ASP A 78 0.17 -5.77 -4.84
C ASP A 78 0.83 -5.64 -6.21
N LEU A 79 2.11 -5.28 -6.25
CA LEU A 79 2.87 -5.13 -7.48
C LEU A 79 4.34 -5.47 -7.24
N ASP A 80 5.04 -5.86 -8.31
CA ASP A 80 6.49 -6.05 -8.32
C ASP A 80 7.22 -4.84 -7.74
N CYS A 81 7.91 -5.06 -6.62
CA CYS A 81 8.65 -4.07 -5.84
C CYS A 81 9.69 -3.28 -6.66
N THR A 82 10.16 -3.82 -7.78
CA THR A 82 11.15 -3.18 -8.65
C THR A 82 10.54 -2.10 -9.54
N ARG A 83 9.20 -2.00 -9.61
CA ARG A 83 8.51 -0.99 -10.39
C ARG A 83 8.73 0.41 -9.79
N PRO A 84 9.13 1.40 -10.60
CA PRO A 84 9.23 2.77 -10.11
C PRO A 84 7.82 3.32 -9.87
N GLN A 85 7.56 3.75 -8.63
CA GLN A 85 6.34 4.48 -8.25
C GLN A 85 6.69 5.65 -7.34
N LYS A 86 5.76 6.60 -7.21
CA LYS A 86 5.76 7.56 -6.11
C LYS A 86 5.51 6.81 -4.80
N PHE A 87 5.76 7.44 -3.65
CA PHE A 87 5.61 6.75 -2.37
C PHE A 87 5.20 7.71 -1.25
N ILE A 88 4.59 7.15 -0.21
CA ILE A 88 4.23 7.87 1.02
C ILE A 88 5.12 7.37 2.15
N CYS A 89 5.86 8.28 2.79
CA CYS A 89 6.63 7.99 4.00
C CYS A 89 5.80 8.24 5.27
N GLN A 90 6.10 7.49 6.32
CA GLN A 90 5.67 7.79 7.68
C GLN A 90 6.91 7.97 8.56
N THR A 91 6.89 9.00 9.40
CA THR A 91 7.86 9.16 10.48
C THR A 91 7.13 9.16 11.82
N ILE A 92 7.81 8.78 12.89
CA ILE A 92 7.35 8.95 14.25
C ILE A 92 8.04 10.21 14.76
N LEU A 93 7.24 11.21 15.16
CA LEU A 93 7.80 12.39 15.80
C LEU A 93 8.24 12.03 17.23
N PRO A 94 9.41 12.54 17.67
CA PRO A 94 9.91 12.32 19.03
C PRO A 94 9.03 12.97 20.10
#